data_AF-A0A2M7M4U0-F1
#
_entry.id   AF-A0A2M7M4U0-F1
#
_cell.length_a   1.000
_cell.length_b   1.000
_cell.length_c   1.000
_cell.angle_alpha   90.00
_cell.angle_beta   90.00
_cell.angle_gamma   90.00
#
_symmetry.space_group_name_H-M   'P 1'
#
loop_
_entity.id
_entity.type
_entity.pdbx_description
1 polymer ?
#
loop_
_entity_poly.entity_id
_entity_poly.type
_entity_poly.pdbx_seq_one_letter_code
_entity_poly.pdbx_strand_id
1 'polypeptide(L)'
;MGKETVTILETSLDDLNPLFFENLFARLFQAGALDVTLTPLLMKKQRPGYKLTVLAKKEKTNNLIRTIFAETTTFGIRIREEKRIVLERRIRKIKTRYGEIRCKVGYYQEEVMSISPEYEDCKNTAAKLKIPLKVIYEEVKVIGAGKL
;
A
#
# COMPACT_ATOMS: atom_id res chain seq x y z
N MET A 1 -2.83 -8.23 18.45
CA MET A 1 -2.21 -7.10 17.71
C MET A 1 -0.95 -7.61 17.04
N GLY A 2 -0.85 -7.51 15.72
CA GLY A 2 0.36 -7.95 15.01
C GLY A 2 1.46 -6.93 15.24
N LYS A 3 2.33 -7.17 16.23
CA LYS A 3 3.65 -6.53 16.25
C LYS A 3 4.49 -7.33 15.27
N GLU A 4 4.86 -6.70 14.17
CA GLU A 4 5.73 -7.32 13.18
C GLU A 4 6.96 -6.43 12.96
N THR A 5 8.07 -7.06 12.60
CA THR A 5 9.25 -6.36 12.14
C THR A 5 9.22 -6.32 10.62
N VAL A 6 9.43 -5.13 10.07
CA VAL A 6 9.51 -4.88 8.63
C VAL A 6 10.89 -4.33 8.30
N THR A 7 11.37 -4.61 7.09
CA THR A 7 12.59 -4.03 6.56
C THR A 7 12.25 -2.83 5.69
N ILE A 8 12.96 -1.73 5.88
CA ILE A 8 12.90 -0.56 5.02
C ILE A 8 14.19 -0.47 4.22
N LEU A 9 14.04 -0.41 2.89
CA LEU A 9 15.10 -0.17 1.92
C LEU A 9 14.96 1.24 1.38
N GLU A 10 16.03 2.02 1.43
CA GLU A 10 16.04 3.39 0.93
C GLU A 10 17.23 3.68 0.03
N THR A 11 16.98 4.41 -1.04
CA THR A 11 18.04 4.97 -1.89
C THR A 11 17.60 6.30 -2.51
N SER A 12 18.56 7.10 -2.94
CA SER A 12 18.33 8.41 -3.55
C SER A 12 18.69 8.35 -5.03
N LEU A 13 17.81 8.86 -5.90
CA LEU A 13 17.89 8.76 -7.35
C LEU A 13 17.81 10.16 -7.97
N ASP A 14 18.94 10.71 -8.45
CA ASP A 14 19.02 12.01 -9.16
C ASP A 14 19.25 11.90 -10.67
N ASP A 15 19.50 10.70 -11.18
CA ASP A 15 19.85 10.43 -12.57
C ASP A 15 18.98 9.34 -13.24
N LEU A 16 17.99 8.80 -12.54
CA LEU A 16 17.03 7.85 -13.10
C LEU A 16 15.95 8.58 -13.91
N ASN A 17 15.68 8.11 -15.13
CA ASN A 17 14.60 8.63 -15.96
C ASN A 17 13.23 8.40 -15.28
N PRO A 18 12.43 9.45 -15.02
CA PRO A 18 11.13 9.31 -14.36
C PRO A 18 10.13 8.40 -15.09
N LEU A 19 10.26 8.21 -16.42
CA LEU A 19 9.45 7.26 -17.18
C LEU A 19 9.61 5.82 -16.70
N PHE A 20 10.73 5.49 -16.04
CA PHE A 20 11.01 4.14 -15.56
C PHE A 20 10.33 3.83 -14.22
N PHE A 21 9.77 4.83 -13.54
CA PHE A 21 9.16 4.63 -12.22
C PHE A 21 7.95 3.70 -12.25
N GLU A 22 7.14 3.73 -13.31
CA GLU A 22 6.01 2.81 -13.46
C GLU A 22 6.48 1.34 -13.47
N ASN A 23 7.47 1.03 -14.31
CA ASN A 23 8.06 -0.30 -14.37
C ASN A 23 8.75 -0.67 -13.06
N LEU A 24 9.53 0.24 -12.47
CA LEU A 24 10.18 0.01 -11.17
C LEU A 24 9.16 -0.38 -10.09
N PHE A 25 8.03 0.33 -9.98
CA PHE A 25 6.98 0.01 -9.01
C PHE A 25 6.41 -1.38 -9.27
N ALA A 26 6.05 -1.69 -10.51
CA ALA A 26 5.52 -3.00 -10.87
C ALA A 26 6.49 -4.14 -10.50
N ARG A 27 7.78 -3.97 -10.81
CA ARG A 27 8.85 -4.94 -10.52
C ARG A 27 9.07 -5.12 -9.03
N LEU A 28 9.05 -4.04 -8.25
CA LEU A 28 9.18 -4.10 -6.79
C LEU A 28 7.99 -4.79 -6.12
N PHE A 29 6.76 -4.51 -6.55
CA PHE A 29 5.58 -5.22 -6.05
C PHE A 29 5.62 -6.70 -6.42
N GLN A 30 6.03 -7.05 -7.66
CA GLN A 30 6.23 -8.43 -8.09
C GLN A 30 7.30 -9.14 -7.24
N ALA A 31 8.36 -8.43 -6.84
CA ALA A 31 9.42 -8.95 -5.97
C ALA A 31 9.00 -9.08 -4.49
N GLY A 32 7.82 -8.59 -4.12
CA GLY A 32 7.22 -8.77 -2.78
C GLY A 32 7.32 -7.54 -1.87
N ALA A 33 7.45 -6.34 -2.44
CA ALA A 33 7.29 -5.11 -1.66
C ALA A 33 5.90 -5.04 -1.02
N LEU A 34 5.86 -4.64 0.25
CA LEU A 34 4.63 -4.32 0.98
C LEU A 34 4.12 -2.93 0.63
N ASP A 35 5.04 -2.00 0.35
CA ASP A 35 4.75 -0.62 -0.03
C ASP A 35 5.96 -0.02 -0.78
N VAL A 36 5.71 0.91 -1.68
CA VAL A 36 6.74 1.60 -2.48
C VAL A 36 6.34 3.06 -2.60
N THR A 37 7.25 3.98 -2.23
CA THR A 37 7.01 5.42 -2.32
C THR A 37 8.20 6.16 -2.93
N LEU A 38 7.90 7.30 -3.55
CA LEU A 38 8.89 8.27 -4.01
C LEU A 38 8.66 9.59 -3.28
N THR A 39 9.67 10.10 -2.60
CA THR A 39 9.66 11.43 -1.99
C THR A 39 10.59 12.35 -2.77
N PRO A 40 10.12 13.48 -3.34
CA PRO A 40 10.99 14.43 -4.01
C PRO A 40 12.00 15.02 -3.02
N LEU A 41 13.23 15.23 -3.46
CA LEU A 41 14.28 15.85 -2.68
C LEU A 41 15.27 16.62 -3.57
N LEU A 42 16.07 17.48 -2.93
CA LEU A 42 17.18 18.16 -3.58
C LEU A 42 18.49 17.53 -3.13
N MET A 43 19.35 17.17 -4.08
CA MET A 43 20.65 16.54 -3.84
C MET A 43 21.81 17.52 -4.04
N LYS A 44 23.04 17.05 -3.79
CA LYS A 44 24.27 17.82 -4.05
C LYS A 44 24.25 18.43 -5.46
N LYS A 45 24.91 19.58 -5.63
CA LYS A 45 24.89 20.34 -6.89
C LYS A 45 23.47 20.76 -7.34
N GLN A 46 22.54 20.91 -6.39
CA GLN A 46 21.16 21.36 -6.63
C GLN A 46 20.39 20.46 -7.61
N ARG A 47 20.74 19.17 -7.67
CA ARG A 47 20.06 18.22 -8.56
C ARG A 47 18.73 17.80 -7.95
N PRO A 48 17.60 17.97 -8.67
CA PRO A 48 16.35 17.38 -8.24
C PRO A 48 16.44 15.85 -8.34
N GLY A 49 15.88 15.16 -7.36
CA GLY A 49 15.84 13.70 -7.36
C GLY A 49 14.72 13.17 -6.48
N TYR A 50 14.67 11.86 -6.33
CA TYR A 50 13.68 11.17 -5.51
C TYR A 50 14.34 10.23 -4.52
N LYS A 51 13.85 10.19 -3.29
CA LYS A 51 14.09 9.07 -2.38
C LYS A 51 13.09 7.97 -2.69
N LEU A 52 13.60 6.83 -3.12
CA LEU A 52 12.85 5.58 -3.15
C LEU A 52 12.85 4.99 -1.74
N THR A 53 11.67 4.70 -1.21
CA THR A 53 11.48 3.97 0.05
C THR A 53 10.63 2.73 -0.24
N VAL A 54 11.17 1.55 0.04
CA VAL A 54 10.50 0.26 -0.13
C VAL A 54 10.34 -0.42 1.21
N LEU A 55 9.11 -0.79 1.55
CA LEU A 55 8.79 -1.56 2.74
C LEU A 55 8.68 -3.03 2.39
N ALA A 56 9.26 -3.92 3.21
CA ALA A 56 9.31 -5.34 2.92
C ALA A 56 9.18 -6.19 4.19
N LYS A 57 8.78 -7.45 4.01
CA LYS A 57 9.06 -8.48 5.01
C LYS A 57 10.52 -8.92 4.90
N LYS A 58 11.12 -9.36 6.01
CA LYS A 58 12.53 -9.74 6.09
C LYS A 58 12.94 -10.78 5.04
N GLU A 59 12.07 -11.76 4.77
CA GLU A 59 12.29 -12.82 3.80
C GLU A 59 12.29 -12.36 2.33
N LYS A 60 11.79 -11.15 2.04
CA LYS A 60 11.77 -10.58 0.68
C LYS A 60 12.89 -9.58 0.42
N THR A 61 13.64 -9.20 1.46
CA THR A 61 14.68 -8.16 1.41
C THR A 61 15.70 -8.39 0.29
N ASN A 62 16.28 -9.60 0.17
CA ASN A 62 17.31 -9.87 -0.84
C ASN A 62 16.79 -9.78 -2.28
N ASN A 63 15.56 -10.22 -2.52
CA ASN A 63 14.92 -10.13 -3.84
C ASN A 63 14.71 -8.66 -4.25
N LEU A 64 14.31 -7.83 -3.29
CA LEU A 64 14.09 -6.40 -3.51
C LEU A 64 15.40 -5.65 -3.71
N ILE A 65 16.44 -5.96 -2.94
CA ILE A 65 17.79 -5.42 -3.16
C ILE A 65 18.26 -5.68 -4.59
N ARG A 66 18.15 -6.93 -5.05
CA ARG A 66 18.51 -7.31 -6.42
C ARG A 66 17.69 -6.54 -7.45
N THR A 67 16.39 -6.35 -7.20
CA THR A 67 15.49 -5.63 -8.11
C THR A 67 15.86 -4.14 -8.18
N ILE A 68 16.13 -3.49 -7.04
CA ILE A 68 16.52 -2.08 -6.99
C ILE A 68 17.83 -1.86 -7.77
N PHE A 69 18.84 -2.72 -7.59
CA PHE A 69 20.09 -2.59 -8.35
C PHE A 69 19.92 -2.86 -9.85
N ALA A 70 18.98 -3.74 -10.26
CA ALA A 70 18.75 -4.04 -11.67
C ALA A 70 17.94 -2.97 -12.40
N GLU A 71 17.01 -2.31 -11.70
CA GLU A 71 16.02 -1.40 -12.29
C GLU A 71 16.36 0.09 -12.06
N THR A 72 17.44 0.39 -11.32
CA THR A 72 17.85 1.77 -11.00
C THR A 72 19.34 1.99 -11.22
N THR A 73 19.75 3.25 -11.22
CA THR A 73 21.14 3.70 -11.35
C THR A 73 21.90 3.72 -10.03
N THR A 74 21.27 3.31 -8.92
CA THR A 74 21.90 3.44 -7.61
C THR A 74 23.08 2.50 -7.40
N PHE A 75 24.10 2.98 -6.69
CA PHE A 75 25.22 2.15 -6.21
C PHE A 75 25.05 1.66 -4.77
N GLY A 76 23.98 2.07 -4.07
CA GLY A 76 23.83 1.72 -2.67
C GLY A 76 22.40 1.80 -2.16
N ILE A 77 22.10 0.93 -1.21
CA ILE A 77 20.80 0.85 -0.54
C ILE A 77 21.05 0.89 0.96
N ARG A 78 20.35 1.79 1.65
CA ARG A 78 20.31 1.84 3.12
C ARG A 78 19.22 0.90 3.60
N ILE A 79 19.52 0.12 4.64
CA ILE A 79 18.62 -0.91 5.17
C ILE A 79 18.45 -0.67 6.66
N ARG A 80 17.20 -0.72 7.14
CA ARG A 80 16.90 -0.76 8.57
C ARG A 80 15.70 -1.67 8.85
N GLU A 81 15.64 -2.20 10.06
CA GLU A 81 14.47 -2.88 10.57
C GLU A 81 13.64 -1.92 11.43
N GLU A 82 12.32 -1.91 11.23
CA GLU A 82 11.39 -1.12 12.04
C GLU A 82 10.29 -2.01 12.59
N LYS A 83 9.79 -1.65 13.78
CA LYS A 83 8.60 -2.30 14.36
C LYS A 83 7.36 -1.63 13.79
N ARG A 84 6.46 -2.46 13.25
CA ARG A 84 5.16 -2.04 12.75
C ARG A 84 4.06 -2.66 13.60
N ILE A 85 3.09 -1.84 13.99
CA ILE A 85 1.84 -2.30 14.59
C ILE A 85 0.80 -2.36 13.48
N VAL A 86 0.19 -3.52 13.30
CA VAL A 86 -0.93 -3.70 12.38
C VAL A 86 -2.16 -4.24 13.09
N LEU A 87 -3.32 -3.71 12.70
CA LEU A 87 -4.61 -4.30 13.03
C LEU A 87 -4.71 -5.70 12.43
N GLU A 88 -5.36 -6.61 13.15
CA GLU A 88 -5.80 -7.85 12.52
C GLU A 88 -6.85 -7.49 11.47
N ARG A 89 -6.72 -8.00 10.24
CA ARG A 89 -7.64 -7.67 9.15
C ARG A 89 -8.39 -8.92 8.73
N ARG A 90 -9.71 -8.82 8.63
CA ARG A 90 -10.55 -9.87 8.04
C ARG A 90 -11.36 -9.28 6.90
N ILE A 91 -11.54 -10.05 5.83
CA ILE A 91 -12.50 -9.71 4.79
C ILE A 91 -13.87 -10.17 5.25
N ARG A 92 -14.83 -9.24 5.34
CA ARG A 92 -16.24 -9.56 5.63
C ARG A 92 -17.13 -9.03 4.51
N LYS A 93 -18.24 -9.72 4.26
CA LYS A 93 -19.28 -9.22 3.36
C LYS A 93 -20.28 -8.39 4.16
N ILE A 94 -20.54 -7.17 3.73
CA ILE A 94 -21.54 -6.29 4.34
C ILE A 94 -22.71 -6.18 3.36
N LYS A 95 -23.91 -6.54 3.82
CA LYS A 95 -25.15 -6.34 3.07
C LYS A 95 -25.49 -4.86 3.06
N THR A 96 -25.61 -4.28 1.87
CA THR A 96 -26.05 -2.91 1.62
C THR A 96 -27.33 -2.93 0.79
N ARG A 97 -28.00 -1.78 0.60
CA ARG A 97 -29.16 -1.72 -0.31
C ARG A 97 -28.78 -1.97 -1.77
N TYR A 98 -27.49 -1.88 -2.10
CA TYR A 98 -26.93 -2.08 -3.43
C TYR A 98 -26.36 -3.49 -3.65
N GLY A 99 -26.42 -4.35 -2.63
CA GLY A 99 -25.88 -5.71 -2.66
C GLY A 99 -24.81 -5.95 -1.59
N GLU A 100 -24.19 -7.13 -1.65
CA GLU A 100 -23.10 -7.48 -0.75
C GLU A 100 -21.77 -6.89 -1.23
N ILE A 101 -21.13 -6.10 -0.37
CA ILE A 101 -19.82 -5.51 -0.62
C ILE A 101 -18.80 -6.14 0.31
N ARG A 102 -17.69 -6.67 -0.25
CA ARG A 102 -16.57 -7.11 0.59
C ARG A 102 -15.90 -5.90 1.21
N CYS A 103 -15.56 -6.02 2.47
CA CYS A 103 -14.97 -4.96 3.27
C CYS A 103 -13.77 -5.52 4.03
N LYS A 104 -12.68 -4.77 4.04
CA LYS A 104 -11.54 -4.98 4.95
C LYS A 104 -11.93 -4.42 6.31
N VAL A 105 -12.10 -5.29 7.29
CA VAL A 105 -12.40 -4.92 8.68
C VAL A 105 -11.14 -5.09 9.50
N GLY A 106 -10.68 -4.00 10.12
CA GLY A 106 -9.52 -3.97 11.00
C GLY A 106 -9.95 -4.06 12.46
N TYR A 107 -9.32 -4.96 13.22
CA TYR A 107 -9.61 -5.26 14.62
C TYR A 107 -8.45 -4.90 15.55
N TYR A 108 -8.78 -4.35 16.71
CA TYR A 108 -7.90 -4.17 17.85
C TYR A 108 -8.51 -4.87 19.06
N GLN A 109 -7.87 -5.94 19.56
CA GLN A 109 -8.39 -6.72 20.70
C GLN A 109 -9.87 -7.11 20.53
N GLU A 110 -10.24 -7.62 19.35
CA GLU A 110 -11.62 -7.99 18.95
C GLU A 110 -12.59 -6.82 18.69
N GLU A 111 -12.25 -5.61 19.13
CA GLU A 111 -12.98 -4.39 18.77
C GLU A 111 -12.71 -4.03 17.31
N VAL A 112 -13.77 -3.70 16.56
CA VAL A 112 -13.59 -3.17 15.22
C VAL A 112 -13.02 -1.74 15.37
N MET A 113 -12.02 -1.40 14.58
CA MET A 113 -11.43 -0.04 14.58
C MET A 113 -11.62 0.66 13.25
N SER A 114 -11.75 -0.12 12.17
CA SER A 114 -11.89 0.41 10.83
C SER A 114 -12.61 -0.56 9.92
N ILE A 115 -13.40 -0.01 9.00
CA ILE A 115 -14.04 -0.74 7.92
C ILE A 115 -13.78 0.03 6.64
N SER A 116 -13.14 -0.63 5.67
CA SER A 116 -12.87 -0.07 4.36
C SER A 116 -13.52 -0.94 3.28
N PRO A 117 -14.44 -0.41 2.45
CA PRO A 117 -15.02 -1.15 1.34
C PRO A 117 -13.96 -1.54 0.31
N GLU A 118 -14.10 -2.72 -0.29
CA GLU A 118 -13.22 -3.15 -1.38
C GLU A 118 -13.56 -2.36 -2.64
N TYR A 119 -12.58 -1.63 -3.16
CA TYR A 119 -12.78 -0.65 -4.24
C TYR A 119 -13.39 -1.27 -5.50
N GLU A 120 -12.89 -2.43 -5.94
CA GLU A 120 -13.41 -3.08 -7.15
C GLU A 120 -14.85 -3.55 -7.00
N ASP A 121 -15.27 -4.03 -5.81
CA ASP A 121 -16.67 -4.40 -5.56
C ASP A 121 -17.57 -3.17 -5.65
N CYS A 122 -17.15 -2.07 -5.02
CA CYS A 122 -17.88 -0.80 -5.08
C CYS A 122 -17.94 -0.24 -6.51
N LYS A 123 -16.82 -0.28 -7.26
CA LYS A 123 -16.73 0.20 -8.65
C LYS A 123 -17.64 -0.59 -9.58
N ASN A 124 -17.61 -1.92 -9.49
CA ASN A 124 -18.45 -2.80 -10.30
C ASN A 124 -19.94 -2.61 -9.96
N THR A 125 -20.27 -2.45 -8.69
CA THR A 125 -21.65 -2.21 -8.24
C THR A 125 -22.15 -0.85 -8.69
N ALA A 126 -21.33 0.20 -8.57
CA ALA A 126 -21.63 1.54 -9.04
C ALA A 126 -21.90 1.57 -10.54
N ALA A 127 -21.05 0.90 -11.34
CA ALA A 127 -21.23 0.79 -12.78
C ALA A 127 -22.51 0.03 -13.15
N LYS A 128 -22.80 -1.10 -12.49
CA LYS A 128 -24.00 -1.91 -12.74
C LYS A 128 -25.29 -1.16 -12.44
N LEU A 129 -25.33 -0.43 -11.33
CA LEU A 129 -26.52 0.29 -10.86
C LEU A 129 -26.60 1.73 -11.37
N LYS A 130 -25.56 2.20 -12.08
CA LYS A 130 -25.42 3.58 -12.57
C LYS A 130 -25.57 4.63 -11.47
N ILE A 131 -24.96 4.36 -10.31
CA ILE A 131 -24.95 5.27 -9.16
C ILE A 131 -23.53 5.74 -8.84
N PRO A 132 -23.34 6.89 -8.18
CA PRO A 132 -22.02 7.34 -7.78
C PRO A 132 -21.35 6.38 -6.79
N LEU A 133 -20.09 6.05 -7.02
CA LEU A 133 -19.26 5.21 -6.14
C LEU A 133 -19.30 5.67 -4.68
N LYS A 134 -19.28 6.99 -4.47
CA LYS A 134 -19.30 7.64 -3.16
C LYS A 134 -20.49 7.20 -2.30
N VAL A 135 -21.67 7.01 -2.91
CA VAL A 135 -22.89 6.61 -2.21
C VAL A 135 -22.77 5.20 -1.62
N ILE A 136 -22.14 4.29 -2.35
CA ILE A 136 -21.88 2.92 -1.87
C ILE A 136 -20.88 2.95 -0.71
N TYR A 137 -19.81 3.74 -0.84
CA TYR A 137 -18.81 3.90 0.23
C TYR A 137 -19.42 4.46 1.52
N GLU A 138 -20.28 5.47 1.41
CA GLU A 138 -20.95 6.10 2.56
C GLU A 138 -21.90 5.13 3.26
N GLU A 139 -22.71 4.37 2.51
CA GLU A 139 -23.61 3.38 3.11
C GLU A 139 -22.85 2.29 3.88
N VAL A 140 -21.77 1.76 3.30
CA VAL A 140 -20.93 0.78 4.00
C VAL A 140 -20.34 1.36 5.28
N LYS A 141 -19.92 2.63 5.28
CA LYS A 141 -19.43 3.30 6.50
C LYS A 141 -20.50 3.44 7.56
N VAL A 142 -21.73 3.82 7.19
CA VAL A 142 -22.87 3.93 8.13
C VAL A 142 -23.19 2.58 8.77
N ILE A 143 -23.29 1.52 7.95
CA ILE A 143 -23.55 0.16 8.45
C ILE A 143 -22.39 -0.33 9.32
N GLY A 144 -21.16 0.05 8.96
CA GLY A 144 -19.98 -0.24 9.73
C GLY A 144 -19.98 0.42 11.12
N ALA A 145 -20.37 1.69 11.19
CA ALA A 145 -20.48 2.46 12.42
C ALA A 145 -21.57 1.94 13.38
N GLY A 146 -22.64 1.33 12.87
CA GLY A 146 -23.72 0.74 13.68
C GLY A 146 -23.49 -0.72 14.10
N LYS A 147 -22.39 -1.35 13.68
CA LYS A 147 -21.97 -2.72 14.06
C LYS A 147 -20.63 -2.75 14.81
N LEU A 148 -20.13 -1.56 15.11
CA LEU A 148 -19.12 -1.23 16.12
C LEU A 148 -19.82 -1.10 17.47
#